data_AF-A0A7G8FQN2-F1
#
_entry.id   AF-A0A7G8FQN2-F1
#
_cell.length_a   1.000
_cell.length_b   1.000
_cell.length_c   1.000
_cell.angle_alpha   90.00
_cell.angle_beta   90.00
_cell.angle_gamma   90.00
#
_symmetry.space_group_name_H-M   'P 1'
#
loop_
_entity.id
_entity.type
_entity.pdbx_description
1 polymer ?
#
loop_
_entity_poly.entity_id
_entity_poly.type
_entity_poly.pdbx_seq_one_letter_code
_entity_poly.pdbx_strand_id
1 'polypeptide(L)' 'MLPRREPIRRARAVGRQDKGLLRAVMAAAAAALVSGAFLLAPEQPEQQASICQQHHSVDACRVW' A
#
# COMPACT_ATOMS: atom_id res chain seq x y z
N MET A 1 -2.29 21.46 -47.99
CA MET A 1 -1.81 21.85 -46.64
C MET A 1 -2.37 20.88 -45.63
N LEU A 2 -1.57 19.94 -45.11
CA LEU A 2 -2.03 18.93 -44.13
C LEU A 2 -2.02 19.54 -42.71
N PRO A 3 -3.10 19.39 -41.93
CA PRO A 3 -3.26 20.13 -40.69
C PRO A 3 -2.54 19.44 -39.51
N ARG A 4 -1.86 20.27 -38.71
CA ARG A 4 -1.80 20.26 -37.24
C ARG A 4 -1.98 18.89 -36.54
N ARG A 5 -1.07 17.94 -36.77
CA ARG A 5 -1.00 16.65 -36.01
C ARG A 5 -0.25 16.76 -34.68
N GLU A 6 0.49 17.83 -34.46
CA GLU A 6 1.29 18.07 -33.26
C GLU A 6 0.51 18.20 -31.94
N PRO A 7 -0.64 18.93 -31.86
CA PRO A 7 -1.36 19.08 -30.59
C PRO A 7 -1.92 17.74 -30.09
N ILE A 8 -2.36 16.86 -31.00
CA ILE A 8 -2.88 15.54 -30.65
C ILE A 8 -1.77 14.63 -30.11
N ARG A 9 -0.56 14.68 -30.69
CA ARG A 9 0.60 13.92 -30.17
C ARG A 9 1.01 14.38 -28.78
N ARG A 10 1.07 15.70 -28.54
CA ARG A 10 1.41 16.25 -27.21
C ARG A 10 0.37 15.87 -26.17
N ALA A 11 -0.93 15.99 -26.48
CA ALA A 11 -2.00 15.59 -25.56
C ALA A 11 -1.92 14.10 -25.18
N ARG A 12 -1.63 13.21 -26.14
CA ARG A 12 -1.40 11.78 -25.86
C ARG A 12 -0.15 11.52 -25.02
N ALA A 13 0.93 12.29 -25.24
CA ALA A 13 2.14 12.17 -24.44
C ALA A 13 1.89 12.58 -22.98
N VAL A 14 1.20 13.69 -22.75
CA VAL A 14 0.82 14.16 -21.41
C VAL A 14 -0.09 13.14 -20.71
N GLY A 15 -1.16 12.67 -21.37
CA GLY A 15 -2.03 11.65 -20.77
C GLY A 15 -1.35 10.29 -20.51
N ARG A 16 -0.24 9.99 -21.19
CA ARG A 16 0.59 8.80 -20.91
C ARG A 16 1.54 9.05 -19.73
N GLN A 17 2.07 10.26 -19.61
CA GLN A 17 2.91 10.70 -18.49
C GLN A 17 2.11 10.71 -17.18
N ASP A 18 0.88 11.25 -17.19
CA ASP A 18 0.00 11.29 -16.00
C ASP A 18 -0.32 9.89 -15.47
N LYS A 19 -0.59 8.94 -16.37
CA LYS A 19 -0.81 7.54 -16.00
C LYS A 19 0.45 6.87 -15.46
N GLY A 20 1.63 7.24 -15.97
CA GLY A 20 2.92 6.76 -15.46
C GLY A 20 3.18 7.29 -14.05
N LEU A 21 2.96 8.58 -13.83
CA LEU A 21 3.11 9.23 -12.53
C LEU A 21 2.15 8.65 -11.50
N LEU A 22 0.87 8.48 -11.85
CA LEU A 22 -0.12 7.89 -10.96
C LEU A 22 0.28 6.46 -10.54
N ARG A 23 0.76 5.63 -11.48
CA ARG A 23 1.25 4.28 -11.15
C ARG A 23 2.45 4.31 -10.22
N ALA A 24 3.40 5.22 -10.44
CA ALA A 24 4.57 5.38 -9.59
C ALA A 24 4.18 5.81 -8.16
N VAL A 25 3.25 6.76 -8.03
CA VAL A 25 2.72 7.21 -6.73
C VAL A 25 2.02 6.06 -6.02
N MET A 26 1.16 5.31 -6.70
CA MET A 26 0.47 4.16 -6.11
C MET A 26 1.44 3.05 -5.68
N ALA A 27 2.48 2.79 -6.48
CA ALA A 27 3.51 1.81 -6.12
C ALA A 27 4.32 2.25 -4.90
N ALA A 28 4.68 3.53 -4.81
CA ALA A 28 5.36 4.09 -3.64
C ALA A 28 4.48 4.03 -2.38
N ALA A 29 3.19 4.36 -2.50
CA ALA A 29 2.24 4.26 -1.40
C ALA A 29 2.07 2.80 -0.93
N ALA A 30 1.95 1.84 -1.85
CA ALA A 30 1.88 0.42 -1.51
C ALA A 30 3.15 -0.06 -0.80
N ALA A 31 4.33 0.34 -1.28
CA ALA A 31 5.60 0.00 -0.63
C ALA A 31 5.70 0.59 0.78
N ALA A 32 5.28 1.84 0.97
CA ALA A 32 5.25 2.49 2.28
C ALA A 32 4.27 1.78 3.25
N LEU A 33 3.08 1.40 2.77
CA LEU A 33 2.10 0.67 3.58
C LEU A 33 2.59 -0.72 3.98
N VAL A 34 3.18 -1.47 3.06
CA VAL A 34 3.73 -2.80 3.35
C VAL A 34 4.89 -2.67 4.34
N SER A 35 5.79 -1.72 4.12
CA SER A 35 6.91 -1.47 5.04
C SER A 35 6.40 -1.07 6.41
N GLY A 36 5.43 -0.15 6.47
CA GLY A 36 4.76 0.25 7.70
C GLY A 36 4.11 -0.94 8.41
N ALA A 37 3.42 -1.83 7.69
CA ALA A 37 2.82 -3.02 8.26
C ALA A 37 3.86 -3.97 8.87
N PHE A 38 5.05 -4.10 8.27
CA PHE A 38 6.12 -4.89 8.86
C PHE A 38 6.75 -4.24 10.10
N LEU A 39 6.86 -2.90 10.13
CA LEU A 39 7.36 -2.19 11.31
C LEU A 39 6.34 -2.11 12.46
N LEU A 40 5.04 -2.03 12.13
CA LEU A 40 3.94 -1.97 13.09
C LEU A 40 3.37 -3.35 13.43
N ALA A 41 3.77 -4.40 12.71
CA ALA A 41 3.39 -5.77 13.05
C ALA A 41 3.77 -6.02 14.51
N PRO A 42 2.83 -6.53 15.34
CA PRO A 42 3.02 -6.63 16.76
C PRO A 42 4.28 -7.43 17.06
N GLU A 43 5.23 -6.78 17.73
CA GLU A 43 6.60 -7.22 17.89
C GLU A 43 6.69 -8.61 18.53
N GLN A 44 5.74 -8.97 19.40
CA GLN A 44 5.75 -10.25 20.12
C GLN A 44 4.32 -10.75 20.38
N PRO A 45 3.82 -11.79 19.67
CA PRO A 45 2.52 -12.39 19.94
C PRO A 45 2.42 -12.95 21.38
N GLU A 46 3.55 -13.40 21.95
CA GLU A 46 3.67 -13.88 23.33
C GLU A 46 3.28 -12.81 24.37
N GLN A 47 3.65 -11.53 24.15
CA GLN A 47 3.28 -10.46 25.09
C GLN A 47 1.77 -10.21 25.10
N GLN A 48 1.11 -10.27 23.94
CA GLN A 48 -0.35 -10.11 23.87
C GLN A 48 -1.10 -11.33 24.41
N ALA A 49 -0.54 -12.53 24.25
CA ALA A 49 -1.10 -13.75 24.83
C ALA A 49 -1.17 -13.65 26.37
N SER A 50 -0.16 -13.05 27.03
CA SER A 50 -0.18 -12.88 28.48
C SER A 50 -1.31 -11.96 28.99
N ILE A 51 -1.62 -10.88 28.27
CA ILE A 51 -2.73 -9.97 28.58
C ILE A 51 -4.08 -10.65 28.31
N CYS A 52 -4.18 -11.38 27.20
CA CYS A 52 -5.38 -12.11 26.82
C CYS A 52 -5.71 -13.24 27.82
N GLN A 53 -4.69 -14.00 28.25
CA GLN A 53 -4.83 -15.08 29.25
C GLN A 53 -5.25 -14.54 30.63
N GLN A 54 -5.03 -13.26 30.91
CA GLN A 54 -5.43 -12.62 32.15
C GLN A 54 -6.95 -12.42 32.25
N HIS A 55 -7.65 -12.38 31.11
CA HIS A 55 -9.10 -12.11 31.03
C HIS A 55 -9.91 -13.18 30.28
N HIS A 56 -9.25 -14.08 29.56
CA HIS A 56 -9.89 -15.11 28.73
C HIS A 56 -9.17 -16.46 28.83
N SER A 57 -9.85 -17.55 28.43
CA SER A 57 -9.26 -18.88 28.41
C SER A 57 -8.15 -18.99 27.36
N VAL A 58 -7.19 -19.88 27.59
CA VAL A 58 -6.01 -20.08 26.70
C VAL A 58 -6.43 -20.41 25.27
N ASP A 59 -7.56 -21.10 25.08
CA ASP A 59 -8.11 -21.42 23.76
C ASP A 59 -8.63 -20.19 23.00
N ALA A 60 -9.13 -19.16 23.69
CA ALA A 60 -9.56 -17.91 23.07
C ALA A 60 -8.37 -17.08 22.59
N CYS A 61 -7.22 -17.20 23.25
CA CYS A 61 -6.01 -16.46 22.91
C CYS A 61 -5.17 -17.14 21.80
N ARG A 62 -5.51 -18.36 21.38
CA ARG A 62 -4.84 -19.11 20.29
C ARG A 62 -5.31 -18.73 18.88
N VAL A 63 -6.34 -17.89 18.74
CA VAL A 63 -6.97 -17.57 17.44
C VAL A 63 -6.39 -16.28 16.86
N TRP A 64 -5.07 -16.22 16.64
CA TRP A 64 -4.40 -15.14 15.90
C TRP A 64 -3.17 -15.70 15.19
#